data_AF-A0A8H8ZAM9-F1
#
_entry.id   AF-A0A8H8ZAM9-F1
#
_cell.length_a   1.000
_cell.length_b   1.000
_cell.length_c   1.000
_cell.angle_alpha   90.00
_cell.angle_beta   90.00
_cell.angle_gamma   90.00
#
_symmetry.space_group_name_H-M   'P 1'
#
loop_
_entity.id
_entity.type
_entity.pdbx_description
1 polymer ?
#
loop_
_entity_poly.entity_id
_entity_poly.type
_entity_poly.pdbx_seq_one_letter_code
_entity_poly.pdbx_strand_id
1 'polypeptide(L)' 'IVPLTVTWGGEEIKADAATTFTATKIFASDALTNGSLAKNLMFAQTTKGVLETGIYRGVVSIYLSQDI' A
#
# COMPACT_ATOMS: atom_id res chain seq x y z
N ILE A 1 -18.85 1.21 9.45
CA ILE A 1 -17.69 1.32 8.52
C ILE A 1 -16.61 0.37 9.01
N VAL A 2 -15.95 -0.38 8.12
CA VAL A 2 -14.80 -1.23 8.45
C VAL A 2 -13.55 -0.51 7.97
N PRO A 3 -12.73 0.08 8.86
CA PRO A 3 -11.50 0.75 8.46
C PRO A 3 -10.50 -0.24 7.86
N LEU A 4 -9.84 0.15 6.77
CA LEU A 4 -8.83 -0.65 6.10
C LEU A 4 -7.47 0.02 6.20
N THR A 5 -6.45 -0.78 6.50
CA THR A 5 -5.04 -0.43 6.36
C THR A 5 -4.53 -1.00 5.04
N VAL A 6 -3.79 -0.18 4.30
CA VAL A 6 -3.14 -0.55 3.05
C VAL A 6 -1.64 -0.59 3.28
N THR A 7 -0.98 -1.68 2.91
CA THR A 7 0.49 -1.76 3.00
C THR A 7 1.09 -2.19 1.68
N TRP A 8 2.30 -1.69 1.39
CA TRP A 8 3.11 -2.11 0.26
C TRP A 8 4.50 -2.50 0.75
N GLY A 9 4.89 -3.75 0.52
CA GLY A 9 6.16 -4.27 1.02
C GLY A 9 6.29 -4.27 2.55
N GLY A 10 5.17 -4.29 3.26
CA GLY A 10 5.11 -4.20 4.73
C GLY A 10 5.06 -2.77 5.28
N GLU A 11 5.21 -1.74 4.45
CA GLU A 11 5.08 -0.34 4.88
C GLU A 11 3.65 0.18 4.64
N GLU A 12 3.10 0.90 5.60
CA GLU A 12 1.75 1.47 5.51
C GLU A 12 1.69 2.67 4.54
N ILE A 13 0.69 2.65 3.65
CA ILE A 13 0.35 3.77 2.77
C ILE A 13 -0.71 4.61 3.48
N LYS A 14 -0.34 5.83 3.85
CA LYS A 14 -1.23 6.75 4.55
C LYS A 14 -2.14 7.48 3.56
N ALA A 15 -3.38 7.74 3.97
CA ALA A 15 -4.35 8.48 3.16
C ALA A 15 -4.23 10.00 3.32
N ASP A 16 -3.67 10.47 4.44
CA ASP A 16 -3.56 11.88 4.83
C ASP A 16 -2.19 12.50 4.55
N ALA A 17 -1.21 11.68 4.14
CA ALA A 17 0.13 12.12 3.81
C ALA A 17 0.79 11.19 2.78
N ALA A 18 1.68 11.73 1.96
CA ALA A 18 2.46 10.94 1.03
C ALA A 18 3.45 10.03 1.79
N THR A 19 3.31 8.71 1.63
CA THR A 19 4.36 7.76 2.02
C THR A 19 5.46 7.79 0.95
N THR A 20 6.64 8.28 1.31
CA THR A 20 7.79 8.39 0.38
C THR A 20 8.66 7.13 0.43
N PHE A 21 8.91 6.53 -0.73
CA PHE A 21 9.81 5.40 -0.89
C PHE A 21 11.08 5.84 -1.63
N THR A 22 12.26 5.56 -1.07
CA THR A 22 13.53 5.86 -1.72
C THR A 22 13.79 4.91 -2.89
N ALA A 23 14.60 5.35 -3.87
CA ALA A 23 15.00 4.51 -5.00
C ALA A 23 15.60 3.18 -4.53
N THR A 24 16.43 3.18 -3.48
CA THR A 24 17.05 1.97 -2.91
C THR A 24 16.05 1.00 -2.27
N LYS A 25 14.87 1.46 -1.85
CA LYS A 25 13.80 0.58 -1.37
C LYS A 25 13.01 -0.04 -2.52
N ILE A 26 12.89 0.66 -3.64
CA ILE A 26 12.07 0.27 -4.80
C ILE A 26 12.88 -0.60 -5.78
N PHE A 27 14.15 -0.28 -5.98
CA PHE A 27 15.00 -0.80 -7.06
C PHE A 27 16.20 -1.55 -6.51
N ALA A 28 16.55 -2.66 -7.15
CA ALA A 28 17.82 -3.36 -6.93
C ALA A 28 18.96 -2.71 -7.73
N SER A 29 20.19 -3.17 -7.53
CA SER A 29 21.36 -2.64 -8.25
C SER A 29 21.33 -2.89 -9.76
N ASP A 30 20.53 -3.85 -10.22
CA ASP A 30 20.34 -4.23 -11.63
C ASP A 30 19.01 -3.71 -12.22
N ALA A 31 18.41 -2.68 -11.60
CA ALA A 31 17.09 -2.17 -11.95
C ALA A 31 16.93 -1.66 -13.40
N LEU A 32 18.02 -1.28 -14.08
CA LEU A 32 17.97 -0.92 -15.50
C LEU A 32 17.56 -2.11 -16.39
N THR A 33 17.82 -3.33 -15.93
CA THR A 33 17.51 -4.57 -16.65
C THR A 33 16.23 -5.21 -16.11
N ASN A 34 16.05 -5.24 -14.79
CA ASN A 34 14.99 -6.02 -14.13
C ASN A 34 13.86 -5.16 -13.51
N GLY A 35 13.96 -3.84 -13.56
CA GLY A 35 12.97 -2.93 -12.99
C GLY A 35 12.95 -2.92 -11.46
N SER A 36 11.79 -2.66 -10.88
CA SER A 36 11.60 -2.60 -9.43
C SER A 36 11.50 -3.98 -8.79
N LEU A 37 11.83 -4.04 -7.50
CA LEU A 37 11.61 -5.21 -6.66
C LEU A 37 10.10 -5.44 -6.48
N ALA A 38 9.64 -6.65 -6.76
CA ALA A 38 8.26 -7.04 -6.48
C ALA A 38 7.97 -6.92 -4.97
N LYS A 39 6.86 -6.27 -4.64
CA LYS A 39 6.39 -6.10 -3.26
C LYS A 39 4.88 -6.33 -3.19
N ASN A 40 4.45 -7.01 -2.13
CA ASN A 40 3.04 -7.30 -1.92
C ASN A 40 2.29 -6.01 -1.57
N LEU A 41 1.18 -5.77 -2.27
CA LEU A 41 0.14 -4.82 -1.88
C LEU A 41 -0.91 -5.57 -1.08
N MET A 42 -1.16 -5.14 0.16
CA MET A 42 -2.08 -5.82 1.07
C MET A 42 -3.12 -4.85 1.61
N PHE A 43 -4.37 -5.33 1.67
CA PHE A 43 -5.50 -4.65 2.26
C PHE A 43 -6.00 -5.49 3.44
N ALA A 44 -6.12 -4.89 4.61
CA ALA A 44 -6.59 -5.59 5.80
C ALA A 44 -7.41 -4.66 6.68
N GLN A 45 -8.27 -5.22 7.54
CA GLN A 45 -8.93 -4.43 8.57
C GLN A 45 -7.88 -3.78 9.48
N THR A 46 -7.99 -2.48 9.70
CA THR A 46 -7.12 -1.76 10.66
C THR A 46 -7.34 -2.30 12.07
N THR A 47 -8.61 -2.47 12.44
CA THR A 47 -9.00 -3.05 13.72
C THR A 47 -9.73 -4.36 13.47
N LYS A 48 -9.13 -5.46 13.92
CA LYS A 48 -9.75 -6.78 13.83
C LYS A 48 -10.79 -6.92 14.93
N GLY A 49 -12.00 -7.28 14.56
CA GLY A 49 -13.10 -7.45 15.50
C GLY A 49 -14.26 -8.23 14.89
N VAL A 50 -15.25 -8.53 15.72
CA VAL A 50 -16.50 -9.12 15.25
C VAL A 50 -17.21 -8.11 14.35
N LEU A 51 -17.59 -8.53 13.15
CA LEU A 51 -18.42 -7.75 12.25
C LEU A 51 -19.89 -8.19 12.38
N GLU A 52 -20.79 -7.22 12.31
CA GLU A 52 -22.22 -7.51 12.15
C GLU A 52 -22.48 -8.15 10.78
N THR A 53 -23.53 -8.98 10.69
CA THR A 53 -23.93 -9.58 9.42
C THR A 53 -24.37 -8.49 8.45
N GLY A 54 -23.79 -8.47 7.25
CA GLY A 54 -24.15 -7.51 6.23
C GLY A 54 -23.16 -7.48 5.06
N ILE A 55 -23.38 -6.54 4.14
CA ILE A 55 -22.52 -6.32 2.98
C ILE A 55 -21.67 -5.07 3.24
N TYR A 56 -20.35 -5.24 3.24
CA TYR A 56 -19.37 -4.16 3.34
C TYR A 56 -18.75 -3.90 1.96
N ARG A 57 -18.75 -2.64 1.52
CA ARG A 57 -18.20 -2.20 0.24
C ARG A 57 -17.41 -0.91 0.44
N GLY A 58 -16.38 -0.72 -0.35
CA GLY A 58 -15.54 0.48 -0.35
C GLY A 58 -14.60 0.48 -1.55
N VAL A 59 -13.95 1.61 -1.77
CA VAL A 59 -12.94 1.80 -2.82
C VAL A 59 -11.64 2.22 -2.16
N VAL A 60 -10.53 1.66 -2.64
CA VAL A 60 -9.19 2.13 -2.30
C VAL A 60 -8.59 2.76 -3.55
N SER A 61 -8.32 4.07 -3.48
CA SER A 61 -7.68 4.83 -4.55
C SER A 61 -6.22 5.06 -4.21
N ILE A 62 -5.30 4.53 -5.02
CA ILE A 62 -3.85 4.66 -4.81
C ILE A 62 -3.31 5.61 -5.87
N TYR A 63 -2.56 6.63 -5.42
CA TYR A 63 -1.87 7.58 -6.28
C TYR A 63 -0.36 7.37 -6.15
N LEU A 64 0.31 7.22 -7.28
CA LEU A 64 1.76 7.09 -7.36
C LEU A 64 2.30 8.31 -8.12
N SER A 65 3.33 8.93 -7.57
CA SER A 65 4.04 10.03 -8.19
C SER A 65 5.53 9.84 -8.03
N GLN A 66 6.29 10.40 -8.97
CA GLN A 66 7.73 10.52 -8.89
C GLN A 66 8.06 12.00 -8.89
N ASP A 67 8.93 12.42 -7.97
CA ASP A 67 9.53 13.75 -8.01
C ASP A 67 10.60 13.76 -9.12
N ILE A 68 10.54 14.74 -10.02
CA ILE A 68 11.41 14.87 -11.21
C ILE A 68 12.59 15.79 -10.88
#